data_AF-A0A7C5DMJ4-F1
#
_entry.id   AF-A0A7C5DMJ4-F1
#
_cell.length_a   1.000
_cell.length_b   1.000
_cell.length_c   1.000
_cell.angle_alpha   90.00
_cell.angle_beta   90.00
_cell.angle_gamma   90.00
#
_symmetry.space_group_name_H-M   'P 1'
#
loop_
_entity.id
_entity.type
_entity.pdbx_description
1 polymer ?
#
loop_
_entity_poly.entity_id
_entity_poly.type
_entity_poly.pdbx_seq_one_letter_code
_entity_poly.pdbx_strand_id
1 'polypeptide(L)'
;MFVQNTEKSIQVANCVCKQGEALLGKPCKQTDNYEICLIFGSKSYAARNQAREISKEECLQLLDEAEEKSLVLQPGNSIEPFCICICCGCCCGVLTTAKKYPRPAELFATNYFAEIVS
;
A
#
# COMPACT_ATOMS: atom_id res chain seq x y z
N MET A 1 -14.92 -5.18 -7.30
CA MET A 1 -13.52 -5.07 -6.86
C MET A 1 -12.84 -4.04 -7.76
N PHE A 2 -12.31 -2.91 -7.23
CA PHE A 2 -11.87 -1.76 -8.06
C PHE A 2 -10.86 -2.16 -9.15
N VAL A 3 -9.85 -2.96 -8.80
CA VAL A 3 -8.79 -3.42 -9.73
C VAL A 3 -9.37 -4.24 -10.90
N GLN A 4 -10.35 -5.10 -10.65
CA GLN A 4 -10.94 -5.93 -11.71
C GLN A 4 -11.73 -5.10 -12.73
N ASN A 5 -12.36 -4.01 -12.27
CA ASN A 5 -13.27 -3.20 -13.09
C ASN A 5 -12.62 -1.93 -13.66
N THR A 6 -11.36 -1.65 -13.34
CA THR A 6 -10.71 -0.42 -13.79
C THR A 6 -10.21 -0.54 -15.23
N GLU A 7 -10.49 0.46 -16.05
CA GLU A 7 -9.93 0.62 -17.40
C GLU A 7 -8.70 1.57 -17.39
N LYS A 8 -8.28 2.00 -16.21
CA LYS A 8 -7.11 2.87 -16.02
C LYS A 8 -5.83 2.04 -16.12
N SER A 9 -4.75 2.67 -16.61
CA SER A 9 -3.41 2.10 -16.52
C SER A 9 -3.02 1.86 -15.07
N ILE A 10 -2.37 0.73 -14.79
CA ILE A 10 -1.89 0.36 -13.46
C ILE A 10 -0.36 0.44 -13.46
N GLN A 11 0.19 1.12 -12.48
CA GLN A 11 1.63 1.20 -12.26
C GLN A 11 1.98 0.77 -10.85
N VAL A 12 3.18 0.19 -10.70
CA VAL A 12 3.78 -0.08 -9.39
C VAL A 12 5.07 0.71 -9.25
N ALA A 13 5.24 1.32 -8.09
CA ALA A 13 6.42 2.05 -7.70
C ALA A 13 7.01 1.48 -6.40
N ASN A 14 8.29 1.77 -6.17
CA ASN A 14 8.90 1.50 -4.89
C ASN A 14 8.27 2.36 -3.79
N CYS A 15 8.00 1.77 -2.62
CA CYS A 15 7.47 2.50 -1.49
C CYS A 15 8.54 3.41 -0.88
N VAL A 16 8.28 4.71 -0.94
CA VAL A 16 9.14 5.76 -0.37
C VAL A 16 9.39 5.57 1.13
N CYS A 17 8.42 5.06 1.89
CA CYS A 17 8.57 4.82 3.32
C CYS A 17 9.58 3.69 3.60
N LYS A 18 9.49 2.58 2.85
CA LYS A 18 10.48 1.47 2.96
C LYS A 18 11.86 1.95 2.56
N GLN A 19 11.98 2.68 1.44
CA GLN A 19 13.26 3.21 0.97
C GLN A 19 13.88 4.17 2.00
N GLY A 20 13.07 5.09 2.55
CA GLY A 20 13.52 6.03 3.57
C GLY A 20 14.07 5.34 4.81
N GLU A 21 13.33 4.40 5.40
CA GLU A 21 13.78 3.68 6.60
C GLU A 21 14.99 2.77 6.30
N ALA A 22 15.06 2.15 5.12
CA ALA A 22 16.21 1.33 4.72
C ALA A 22 17.50 2.16 4.63
N LEU A 23 17.45 3.37 4.09
CA LEU A 23 18.59 4.30 4.06
C LEU A 23 19.08 4.69 5.47
N LEU A 24 18.21 4.61 6.47
CA LEU A 24 18.53 4.84 7.89
C LEU A 24 18.98 3.56 8.62
N GLY A 25 19.25 2.47 7.90
CA GLY A 25 19.65 1.19 8.49
C GLY A 25 18.50 0.41 9.14
N LYS A 26 17.24 0.77 8.83
CA LYS A 26 16.04 0.14 9.39
C LYS A 26 15.17 -0.45 8.26
N PRO A 27 15.66 -1.44 7.52
CA PRO A 27 14.89 -2.04 6.44
C PRO A 27 13.58 -2.65 6.97
N CYS A 28 12.59 -2.74 6.08
CA CYS A 28 11.32 -3.36 6.40
C CYS A 28 11.52 -4.80 6.91
N LYS A 29 10.87 -5.12 8.03
CA LYS A 29 10.95 -6.44 8.68
C LYS A 29 9.87 -7.42 8.22
N GLN A 30 8.86 -6.95 7.48
CA GLN A 30 7.68 -7.74 7.08
C GLN A 30 7.82 -8.39 5.71
N THR A 31 8.51 -7.71 4.79
CA THR A 31 8.69 -8.15 3.39
C THR A 31 9.88 -7.41 2.82
N ASP A 32 10.61 -8.10 1.95
CA ASP A 32 11.70 -7.61 1.12
C ASP A 32 11.23 -6.93 -0.18
N ASN A 33 9.94 -7.05 -0.52
CA ASN A 33 9.36 -6.38 -1.69
C ASN A 33 9.14 -4.87 -1.43
N TYR A 34 9.70 -4.03 -2.31
CA TYR A 34 9.54 -2.58 -2.30
C TYR A 34 8.50 -2.09 -3.31
N GLU A 35 8.22 -2.86 -4.36
CA GLU A 35 7.23 -2.56 -5.41
C GLU A 35 5.81 -2.83 -4.90
N ILE A 36 5.35 -1.93 -4.03
CA ILE A 36 4.13 -2.09 -3.23
C ILE A 36 3.29 -0.79 -3.19
N CYS A 37 3.63 0.17 -4.05
CA CYS A 37 2.88 1.42 -4.21
C CYS A 37 2.17 1.39 -5.56
N LEU A 38 0.87 1.04 -5.55
CA LEU A 38 0.04 0.96 -6.75
C LEU A 38 -0.50 2.33 -7.12
N ILE A 39 -0.45 2.67 -8.40
CA ILE A 39 -0.86 3.97 -8.96
C ILE A 39 -1.80 3.71 -10.13
N PHE A 40 -2.93 4.41 -10.17
CA PHE A 40 -3.97 4.21 -11.18
C PHE A 40 -4.19 5.47 -12.02
N GLY A 41 -4.20 5.32 -13.35
CA GLY A 41 -4.58 6.37 -14.29
C GLY A 41 -3.59 7.54 -14.42
N SER A 42 -2.46 7.53 -13.70
CA SER A 42 -1.37 8.49 -13.85
C SER A 42 -0.19 7.85 -14.57
N LYS A 43 0.50 8.61 -15.44
CA LYS A 43 1.76 8.21 -16.08
C LYS A 43 2.98 9.00 -15.61
N SER A 44 2.80 9.94 -14.67
CA SER A 44 3.88 10.85 -14.26
C SER A 44 5.04 10.16 -13.56
N TYR A 45 4.79 9.08 -12.83
CA TYR A 45 5.82 8.32 -12.13
C TYR A 45 6.61 7.42 -13.08
N ALA A 46 5.92 6.71 -13.99
CA ALA A 46 6.56 5.94 -15.04
C ALA A 46 7.41 6.83 -15.97
N ALA A 47 6.91 8.01 -16.34
CA ALA A 47 7.65 8.97 -17.16
C ALA A 47 8.97 9.46 -16.52
N ARG A 48 9.13 9.32 -15.21
CA ARG A 48 10.34 9.68 -14.46
C ARG A 48 11.21 8.46 -14.11
N ASN A 49 10.90 7.28 -14.66
CA ASN A 49 11.51 6.00 -14.30
C ASN A 49 11.39 5.65 -12.81
N GLN A 50 10.31 6.10 -12.16
CA GLN A 50 10.04 5.86 -10.74
C GLN A 50 8.94 4.81 -10.51
N ALA A 51 8.32 4.34 -11.59
CA ALA A 51 7.32 3.27 -11.59
C ALA A 51 7.41 2.48 -12.90
N ARG A 52 6.85 1.28 -12.92
CA ARG A 52 6.62 0.50 -14.15
C ARG A 52 5.14 0.19 -14.30
N GLU A 53 4.69 0.12 -15.55
CA GLU A 53 3.33 -0.32 -15.87
C GLU A 53 3.21 -1.83 -15.66
N ILE A 54 2.09 -2.28 -15.10
CA ILE A 54 1.82 -3.68 -14.77
C ILE A 54 0.46 -4.11 -15.28
N SER A 55 0.27 -5.42 -15.46
CA SER A 55 -1.03 -5.96 -15.85
C SER A 55 -2.02 -5.99 -14.68
N LYS A 56 -3.31 -6.22 -14.99
CA LYS A 56 -4.33 -6.42 -13.96
C LYS A 56 -4.01 -7.67 -13.14
N GLU A 57 -3.54 -8.73 -13.79
CA GLU A 57 -3.16 -10.01 -13.17
C GLU A 57 -1.99 -9.83 -12.20
N GLU A 58 -0.95 -9.10 -12.61
CA GLU A 58 0.19 -8.80 -11.74
C GLU A 58 -0.23 -7.93 -10.54
N CYS A 59 -1.12 -6.96 -10.75
CA CYS A 59 -1.67 -6.17 -9.65
C CYS A 59 -2.43 -7.04 -8.65
N LEU A 60 -3.20 -8.04 -9.11
CA LEU A 60 -3.90 -8.98 -8.24
C LEU A 60 -2.91 -9.87 -7.47
N GLN A 61 -1.87 -10.37 -8.13
CA GLN A 61 -0.81 -11.15 -7.48
C GLN A 61 -0.12 -10.36 -6.34
N LEU A 62 0.16 -9.07 -6.56
CA LEU A 62 0.70 -8.20 -5.49
C LEU A 62 -0.25 -8.05 -4.30
N LEU A 63 -1.57 -8.06 -4.53
CA LEU A 63 -2.56 -8.02 -3.47
C LEU A 63 -2.68 -9.37 -2.74
N ASP A 64 -2.59 -10.48 -3.46
CA ASP A 64 -2.57 -11.82 -2.86
C ASP A 64 -1.32 -12.00 -1.97
N GLU A 65 -0.13 -11.61 -2.46
CA GLU A 65 1.10 -11.60 -1.67
C GLU A 65 0.99 -10.67 -0.44
N ALA A 66 0.25 -9.56 -0.58
CA ALA A 66 0.02 -8.65 0.53
C ALA A 66 -0.77 -9.31 1.65
N GLU A 67 -1.81 -10.05 1.30
CA GLU A 67 -2.63 -10.81 2.24
C GLU A 67 -1.80 -11.89 2.93
N GLU A 68 -1.06 -12.70 2.17
CA GLU A 68 -0.18 -13.74 2.70
C GLU A 68 0.85 -13.18 3.70
N LYS A 69 1.39 -11.99 3.41
CA LYS A 69 2.38 -11.31 4.25
C LYS A 69 1.77 -10.42 5.32
N SER A 70 0.44 -10.47 5.55
CA SER A 70 -0.27 -9.66 6.54
C SER A 70 -0.01 -8.15 6.40
N LEU A 71 0.04 -7.67 5.16
CA LEU A 71 0.16 -6.26 4.82
C LEU A 71 -1.21 -5.58 4.84
N VAL A 72 -1.20 -4.26 5.07
CA VAL A 72 -2.40 -3.44 5.19
C VAL A 72 -2.57 -2.61 3.93
N LEU A 73 -3.70 -2.77 3.24
CA LEU A 73 -4.05 -1.94 2.09
C LEU A 73 -4.50 -0.55 2.56
N GLN A 74 -3.88 0.50 2.02
CA GLN A 74 -4.19 1.89 2.33
C GLN A 74 -4.51 2.65 1.03
N PRO A 75 -5.77 2.66 0.57
CA PRO A 75 -6.18 3.41 -0.61
C PRO A 75 -6.17 4.92 -0.35
N GLY A 76 -5.97 5.70 -1.42
CA GLY A 76 -6.24 7.13 -1.39
C GLY A 76 -7.72 7.41 -1.05
N ASN A 77 -7.99 8.46 -0.27
CA ASN A 77 -9.33 8.81 0.20
C ASN A 77 -10.21 9.39 -0.92
N SER A 78 -10.71 8.53 -1.80
CA SER A 78 -11.58 8.87 -2.92
C SER A 78 -12.40 7.65 -3.36
N ILE A 79 -13.57 7.87 -3.98
CA ILE A 79 -14.42 6.78 -4.51
C ILE A 79 -13.66 5.89 -5.49
N GLU A 80 -12.85 6.50 -6.36
CA GLU A 80 -11.93 5.80 -7.25
C GLU A 80 -10.49 6.12 -6.81
N PRO A 81 -9.81 5.20 -6.08
CA PRO A 81 -8.47 5.47 -5.57
C PRO A 81 -7.48 5.73 -6.72
N PHE A 82 -6.79 6.86 -6.64
CA PHE A 82 -5.67 7.17 -7.53
C PHE A 82 -4.41 6.37 -7.16
N CYS A 83 -4.33 5.88 -5.93
CA CYS A 83 -3.27 4.99 -5.46
C CYS A 83 -3.77 4.02 -4.39
N ILE A 84 -3.06 2.90 -4.25
CA ILE A 84 -3.18 1.97 -3.13
C ILE A 84 -1.78 1.67 -2.62
N CYS A 85 -1.50 2.03 -1.37
CA CYS A 85 -0.26 1.64 -0.70
C CYS A 85 -0.45 0.30 0.00
N ILE A 86 0.43 -0.65 -0.22
CA ILE A 86 0.42 -1.96 0.45
C ILE A 86 1.42 -1.91 1.62
N CYS A 87 0.96 -1.55 2.81
CA CYS A 87 1.81 -1.10 3.92
C CYS A 87 2.06 -2.16 4.98
N CYS A 88 3.06 -1.91 5.83
CA CYS A 88 3.31 -2.69 7.04
C CYS A 88 3.47 -1.78 8.26
N GLY A 89 3.19 -2.31 9.45
CA GLY A 89 3.29 -1.56 10.70
C GLY A 89 4.71 -1.24 11.17
N CYS A 90 5.76 -1.68 10.46
CA CYS A 90 7.15 -1.49 10.88
C CYS A 90 7.84 -0.26 10.25
N CYS A 91 7.50 0.11 9.01
CA CYS A 91 8.16 1.23 8.32
C CYS A 91 7.20 2.20 7.60
N CYS A 92 5.90 1.91 7.52
CA CYS A 92 4.96 2.86 6.93
C CYS A 92 4.87 4.15 7.76
N GLY A 93 5.09 5.31 7.13
CA GLY A 93 5.03 6.60 7.82
C GLY A 93 3.67 6.91 8.44
N VAL A 94 2.57 6.50 7.79
CA VAL A 94 1.22 6.68 8.32
C VAL A 94 0.98 5.79 9.55
N LEU A 95 1.26 4.49 9.43
CA LEU A 95 0.99 3.53 10.50
C LEU A 95 1.92 3.73 11.72
N THR A 96 3.20 4.02 11.49
CA THR A 96 4.14 4.29 12.57
C THR A 96 3.84 5.61 13.30
N THR A 97 3.30 6.60 12.59
CA THR A 97 2.82 7.84 13.21
C THR A 97 1.54 7.62 13.99
N ALA A 98 0.56 6.90 13.43
CA ALA A 98 -0.70 6.62 14.11
C ALA A 98 -0.52 5.86 15.42
N LYS A 99 0.44 4.91 15.47
CA LYS A 99 0.79 4.15 16.70
C LYS A 99 1.23 5.01 17.89
N LYS A 100 1.61 6.27 17.67
CA LYS A 100 2.03 7.19 18.75
C LYS A 100 0.84 7.78 19.50
N TYR A 101 -0.38 7.64 18.99
CA TYR A 101 -1.59 8.18 19.62
C TYR A 101 -2.18 7.18 20.63
N PRO A 102 -2.87 7.65 21.69
CA PRO A 102 -3.47 6.75 22.70
C PRO A 102 -4.52 5.78 22.13
N ARG A 103 -5.24 6.18 21.09
CA ARG A 103 -6.30 5.38 20.43
C ARG A 103 -6.09 5.39 18.90
N PRO A 104 -5.08 4.68 18.37
CA PRO A 104 -4.71 4.76 16.95
C PRO A 104 -5.83 4.37 15.99
N ALA A 105 -6.69 3.44 16.39
CA ALA A 105 -7.80 2.95 15.57
C ALA A 105 -8.81 4.05 15.21
N GLU A 106 -8.97 5.06 16.07
CA GLU A 106 -9.91 6.18 15.83
C GLU A 106 -9.43 7.13 14.72
N LEU A 107 -8.16 7.03 14.30
CA LEU A 107 -7.61 7.84 13.21
C LEU A 107 -7.95 7.28 11.82
N PHE A 108 -8.45 6.04 11.73
CA PHE A 108 -8.73 5.37 10.47
C PHE A 108 -10.22 5.14 10.30
N ALA A 109 -10.79 5.72 9.24
CA ALA A 109 -12.12 5.35 8.78
C ALA A 109 -12.04 3.97 8.09
N THR A 110 -12.57 2.94 8.73
CA THR A 110 -12.63 1.57 8.22
C THR A 110 -14.04 1.03 8.29
N ASN A 111 -14.46 0.30 7.26
CA ASN A 111 -15.72 -0.47 7.26
C ASN A 111 -15.54 -1.86 7.89
N TYR A 112 -14.32 -2.23 8.27
CA TYR A 112 -13.98 -3.50 8.87
C TYR A 112 -13.99 -3.40 10.40
N PHE A 113 -14.75 -4.28 11.05
CA PHE A 113 -14.71 -4.49 12.49
C PHE A 113 -14.37 -5.96 12.76
N ALA A 114 -13.42 -6.20 13.66
CA ALA A 114 -13.12 -7.54 14.15
C ALA A 114 -14.05 -7.84 15.33
N GLU A 115 -14.81 -8.92 15.24
CA GLU A 115 -15.61 -9.43 16.35
C GLU A 115 -14.85 -10.58 17.01
N ILE A 116 -14.67 -10.51 18.33
CA ILE A 116 -14.14 -11.62 19.11
C ILE A 116 -15.32 -12.52 19.43
N VAL A 117 -15.45 -13.62 18.69
CA VAL A 117 -16.40 -14.67 19.03
C VAL A 117 -15.79 -15.47 20.18
N SER A 118 -16.32 -15.23 21.39
CA SER A 118 -15.97 -15.96 22.62
C SER A 118 -16.56 -17.36 22.63
#